data_AF-X7Z4K5-F1
#
_entry.id   AF-X7Z4K5-F1
#
_cell.length_a   1.000
_cell.length_b   1.000
_cell.length_c   1.000
_cell.angle_alpha   90.00
_cell.angle_beta   90.00
_cell.angle_gamma   90.00
#
_symmetry.space_group_name_H-M   'P 1'
#
loop_
_entity.id
_entity.type
_entity.pdbx_description
1 polymer ?
#
loop_
_entity_poly.entity_id
_entity_poly.type
_entity_poly.pdbx_seq_one_letter_code
_entity_poly.pdbx_strand_id
1 'polypeptide(L)'
;MPGLFTLVLHTHLPWLAHHGRWPVGEEWLYQSWAAAYLPVLRVLRALAEEDRHRLVTLGMTPVVAAQLDDPYCLDGMHYWLANWRLRAAEAASLRPGAQSEPVTACSPNALRVFGIRDCAEADRALDDFATLWRHGASPLLRALIDAGVVELLGGPLAHPFQPLLHPRLREFALREGLADAQQRLAHTPAGIWAPECAYAPGMEHDYAAAGVSHFIVDGPSLHGDTALGRPVGDTDVVAFGRDLQVSYRVWSPKSGYPGHAAYRDFHTYDHLTGLKPAG
;
A
#
# COMPACT_ATOMS: atom_id res chain seq x y z
N MET A 1 -1.41 23.98 -22.10
CA MET A 1 -1.78 23.35 -20.81
C MET A 1 -0.55 22.60 -20.33
N PRO A 2 -0.10 22.77 -19.08
CA PRO A 2 0.89 21.85 -18.52
C PRO A 2 0.33 20.41 -18.59
N GLY A 3 1.20 19.42 -18.79
CA GLY A 3 0.81 18.02 -18.87
C GLY A 3 0.14 17.51 -17.59
N LEU A 4 -0.61 16.41 -17.69
CA LEU A 4 -1.23 15.74 -16.55
C LEU A 4 -0.29 14.64 -16.04
N PHE A 5 -0.25 14.46 -14.72
CA PHE A 5 0.46 13.36 -14.06
C PHE A 5 -0.49 12.72 -13.05
N THR A 6 -0.54 11.39 -13.06
CA THR A 6 -1.36 10.60 -12.14
C THR A 6 -0.46 9.59 -11.45
N LEU A 7 -0.37 9.69 -10.12
CA LEU A 7 0.25 8.66 -9.30
C LEU A 7 -0.79 7.60 -8.97
N VAL A 8 -0.51 6.34 -9.31
CA VAL A 8 -1.35 5.19 -8.95
C VAL A 8 -0.63 4.35 -7.91
N LEU A 9 -1.20 4.24 -6.71
CA LEU A 9 -0.69 3.42 -5.61
C LEU A 9 -1.54 2.16 -5.47
N HIS A 10 -0.98 0.98 -5.70
CA HIS A 10 -1.71 -0.28 -5.54
C HIS A 10 -1.42 -0.95 -4.19
N THR A 11 -2.47 -1.21 -3.43
CA THR A 11 -2.41 -1.79 -2.08
C THR A 11 -3.01 -3.20 -2.08
N HIS A 12 -2.14 -4.18 -1.90
CA HIS A 12 -2.53 -5.58 -1.86
C HIS A 12 -1.67 -6.40 -0.89
N LEU A 13 -2.35 -7.26 -0.14
CA LEU A 13 -1.79 -8.42 0.54
C LEU A 13 -2.82 -9.55 0.42
N PRO A 14 -2.41 -10.83 0.35
CA PRO A 14 -3.34 -11.96 0.42
C PRO A 14 -4.02 -12.00 1.80
N TRP A 15 -4.93 -12.94 2.00
CA TRP A 15 -5.50 -13.19 3.32
C TRP A 15 -4.44 -13.80 4.25
N LEU A 16 -4.02 -13.05 5.27
CA LEU A 16 -2.95 -13.40 6.21
C LEU A 16 -3.47 -13.70 7.61
N ALA A 17 -4.61 -13.11 8.00
CA ALA A 17 -5.21 -13.32 9.33
C ALA A 17 -5.38 -14.81 9.63
N HIS A 18 -4.88 -15.25 10.79
CA HIS A 18 -4.86 -16.65 11.26
C HIS A 18 -3.99 -17.62 10.43
N HIS A 19 -3.16 -17.15 9.50
CA HIS A 19 -2.35 -17.98 8.61
C HIS A 19 -0.84 -17.78 8.83
N GLY A 20 -0.42 -17.97 10.10
CA GLY A 20 0.96 -17.75 10.53
C GLY A 20 1.20 -16.31 10.97
N ARG A 21 2.17 -16.14 11.87
CA ARG A 21 2.54 -14.81 12.40
C ARG A 21 3.88 -14.34 11.88
N TRP A 22 4.93 -15.11 12.14
CA TRP A 22 6.31 -14.79 11.79
C TRP A 22 7.04 -16.04 11.29
N PRO A 23 7.96 -15.95 10.30
CA PRO A 23 8.41 -14.75 9.59
C PRO A 23 7.52 -14.33 8.40
N VAL A 24 6.53 -15.16 8.07
CA VAL A 24 5.56 -14.94 6.99
C VAL A 24 4.16 -15.11 7.58
N GLY A 25 3.22 -14.29 7.13
CA GLY A 25 1.86 -14.26 7.65
C GLY A 25 1.49 -12.85 8.11
N GLU A 26 0.85 -12.75 9.27
CA GLU A 26 0.35 -11.49 9.85
C GLU A 26 1.42 -10.40 9.99
N GLU A 27 2.70 -10.77 10.20
CA GLU A 27 3.81 -9.80 10.24
C GLU A 27 3.87 -8.92 8.98
N TRP A 28 3.58 -9.46 7.80
CA TRP A 28 3.59 -8.70 6.55
C TRP A 28 2.48 -7.65 6.50
N LEU A 29 1.31 -7.97 7.07
CA LEU A 29 0.20 -7.02 7.21
C LEU A 29 0.61 -5.87 8.13
N TYR A 30 1.10 -6.19 9.33
CA TYR A 30 1.41 -5.15 10.32
C TYR A 30 2.61 -4.29 9.93
N GLN A 31 3.66 -4.87 9.34
CA GLN A 31 4.79 -4.11 8.80
C GLN A 31 4.34 -3.16 7.69
N SER A 32 3.52 -3.63 6.74
CA SER A 32 3.01 -2.79 5.65
C SER A 32 2.10 -1.68 6.18
N TRP A 33 1.27 -2.00 7.18
CA TRP A 33 0.37 -1.04 7.81
C TRP A 33 1.15 0.07 8.53
N ALA A 34 2.13 -0.29 9.36
CA ALA A 34 2.95 0.66 10.10
C ALA A 34 3.83 1.52 9.19
N ALA A 35 4.50 0.90 8.20
CA ALA A 35 5.53 1.56 7.42
C ALA A 35 5.02 2.25 6.15
N ALA A 36 3.84 1.86 5.63
CA ALA A 36 3.27 2.42 4.41
C ALA A 36 1.88 3.02 4.61
N TYR A 37 0.92 2.27 5.15
CA TYR A 37 -0.47 2.72 5.14
C TYR A 37 -0.69 3.89 6.12
N LEU A 38 -0.23 3.77 7.37
CA LEU A 38 -0.34 4.86 8.35
C LEU A 38 0.29 6.17 7.83
N PRO A 39 1.57 6.20 7.36
CA PRO A 39 2.18 7.42 6.83
C PRO A 39 1.48 7.98 5.59
N VAL A 40 1.07 7.14 4.63
CA VAL A 40 0.41 7.61 3.41
C VAL A 40 -0.93 8.25 3.73
N LEU A 41 -1.76 7.61 4.56
CA LEU A 41 -3.05 8.19 4.97
C LEU A 41 -2.85 9.49 5.76
N ARG A 42 -1.80 9.59 6.59
CA ARG A 42 -1.47 10.83 7.30
C ARG A 42 -1.18 11.98 6.31
N VAL A 43 -0.37 11.73 5.28
CA VAL A 43 -0.05 12.73 4.24
C VAL A 43 -1.31 13.12 3.47
N LEU A 44 -2.11 12.15 3.01
CA LEU A 44 -3.33 12.44 2.25
C LEU A 44 -4.35 13.23 3.07
N ARG A 45 -4.51 12.91 4.36
CA ARG A 45 -5.40 13.65 5.26
C ARG A 45 -4.90 15.07 5.51
N ALA A 46 -3.61 15.27 5.75
CA ALA A 46 -3.05 16.61 5.91
C ALA A 46 -3.27 17.47 4.65
N LEU A 47 -3.05 16.90 3.46
CA LEU A 47 -3.30 17.60 2.20
C LEU A 47 -4.81 17.83 1.96
N ALA A 48 -5.68 16.94 2.42
CA ALA A 48 -7.13 17.15 2.40
C ALA A 48 -7.58 18.29 3.31
N GLU A 49 -6.97 18.43 4.50
CA GLU A 49 -7.21 19.55 5.42
C GLU A 49 -6.75 20.90 4.82
N GLU A 50 -5.82 20.87 3.85
CA GLU A 50 -5.43 22.02 3.02
C GLU A 50 -6.34 22.24 1.79
N ASP A 51 -7.49 21.57 1.70
CA ASP A 51 -8.44 21.64 0.57
C ASP A 51 -7.80 21.24 -0.78
N ARG A 52 -6.88 20.27 -0.76
CA ARG A 52 -6.29 19.72 -1.97
C ARG A 52 -7.04 18.48 -2.44
N HIS A 53 -7.34 18.44 -3.74
CA HIS A 53 -8.11 17.36 -4.37
C HIS A 53 -7.35 16.73 -5.53
N ARG A 54 -7.82 15.55 -5.98
CA ARG A 54 -7.31 14.81 -7.15
C ARG A 54 -5.80 14.55 -7.05
N LEU A 55 -5.37 14.10 -5.87
CA LEU A 55 -3.94 13.96 -5.56
C LEU A 55 -3.36 12.64 -6.04
N VAL A 56 -4.12 11.55 -5.89
CA VAL A 56 -3.64 10.19 -6.16
C VAL A 56 -4.81 9.29 -6.53
N THR A 57 -4.54 8.29 -7.36
CA THR A 57 -5.44 7.15 -7.57
C THR A 57 -4.95 5.99 -6.68
N LEU A 58 -5.80 5.49 -5.81
CA LEU A 58 -5.48 4.47 -4.81
C LEU A 58 -6.19 3.16 -5.15
N GLY A 59 -5.43 2.14 -5.55
CA GLY A 59 -5.91 0.77 -5.62
C GLY A 59 -5.95 0.13 -4.25
N MET A 60 -7.12 -0.39 -3.87
CA MET A 60 -7.32 -1.13 -2.63
C MET A 60 -8.03 -2.44 -2.93
N THR A 61 -7.33 -3.57 -2.76
CA THR A 61 -7.95 -4.88 -3.01
C THR A 61 -9.00 -5.20 -1.94
N PRO A 62 -10.14 -5.83 -2.28
CA PRO A 62 -11.17 -6.17 -1.28
C PRO A 62 -10.62 -7.05 -0.15
N VAL A 63 -9.76 -8.01 -0.46
CA VAL A 63 -9.11 -8.89 0.53
C VAL A 63 -8.24 -8.13 1.56
N VAL A 64 -7.54 -7.07 1.17
CA VAL A 64 -6.76 -6.28 2.13
C VAL A 64 -7.68 -5.33 2.91
N ALA A 65 -8.67 -4.70 2.25
CA ALA A 65 -9.66 -3.85 2.92
C ALA A 65 -10.41 -4.62 4.02
N ALA A 66 -10.81 -5.87 3.74
CA ALA A 66 -11.44 -6.74 4.70
C ALA A 66 -10.57 -7.00 5.94
N GLN A 67 -9.26 -7.21 5.75
CA GLN A 67 -8.34 -7.40 6.87
C GLN A 67 -8.07 -6.11 7.66
N LEU A 68 -8.07 -4.95 7.00
CA LEU A 68 -7.86 -3.67 7.67
C LEU A 68 -9.07 -3.22 8.51
N ASP A 69 -10.25 -3.80 8.28
CA ASP A 69 -11.46 -3.57 9.07
C ASP A 69 -11.78 -4.71 10.05
N ASP A 70 -11.02 -5.81 10.02
CA ASP A 70 -11.27 -6.97 10.85
C ASP A 70 -10.85 -6.71 12.31
N PRO A 71 -11.73 -6.95 13.32
CA PRO A 71 -11.40 -6.71 14.72
C PRO A 71 -10.17 -7.46 15.22
N TYR A 72 -9.95 -8.70 14.77
CA TYR A 72 -8.77 -9.46 15.17
C TYR A 72 -7.49 -8.83 14.59
N CYS A 73 -7.50 -8.40 13.33
CA CYS A 73 -6.39 -7.67 12.74
C CYS A 73 -6.15 -6.31 13.42
N LEU A 74 -7.20 -5.59 13.82
CA LEU A 74 -7.09 -4.32 14.52
C LEU A 74 -6.41 -4.48 15.88
N ASP A 75 -6.83 -5.47 16.67
CA ASP A 75 -6.18 -5.81 17.94
C ASP A 75 -4.72 -6.22 17.71
N GLY A 76 -4.47 -7.09 16.73
CA GLY A 76 -3.13 -7.54 16.37
C GLY A 76 -2.21 -6.38 15.97
N MET A 77 -2.71 -5.42 15.19
CA MET A 77 -1.96 -4.24 14.79
C MET A 77 -1.62 -3.34 15.98
N HIS A 78 -2.56 -3.11 16.90
CA HIS A 78 -2.29 -2.37 18.12
C HIS A 78 -1.19 -3.04 18.97
N TYR A 79 -1.25 -4.36 19.16
CA TYR A 79 -0.21 -5.10 19.87
C TYR A 79 1.14 -5.04 19.15
N TRP A 80 1.14 -5.11 17.82
CA TRP A 80 2.35 -5.03 17.02
C TRP A 80 3.03 -3.66 17.16
N LEU A 81 2.27 -2.56 17.10
CA LEU A 81 2.78 -1.20 17.33
C LEU A 81 3.34 -1.02 18.74
N ALA A 82 2.64 -1.55 19.76
CA ALA A 82 3.12 -1.51 21.14
C ALA A 82 4.43 -2.30 21.30
N ASN A 83 4.54 -3.47 20.66
CA ASN A 83 5.78 -4.25 20.66
C ASN A 83 6.92 -3.51 19.94
N TRP A 84 6.64 -2.89 18.79
CA TRP A 84 7.62 -2.03 18.10
C TRP A 84 8.12 -0.92 19.03
N ARG A 85 7.21 -0.23 19.74
CA ARG A 85 7.57 0.81 20.69
C ARG A 85 8.45 0.32 21.84
N LEU A 86 8.20 -0.89 22.34
CA LEU A 86 9.03 -1.52 23.39
C LEU A 86 10.44 -1.84 22.88
N ARG A 87 10.55 -2.43 21.69
CA ARG A 87 11.86 -2.73 21.06
C ARG A 87 12.65 -1.44 20.79
N ALA A 88 11.97 -0.38 20.35
CA ALA A 88 12.57 0.94 20.19
C ALA A 88 13.07 1.53 21.53
N ALA A 89 12.33 1.33 22.62
CA ALA A 89 12.72 1.78 23.95
C ALA A 89 13.96 1.06 24.47
N GLU A 90 14.05 -0.25 24.21
CA GLU A 90 15.21 -1.07 24.51
C GLU A 90 16.44 -0.54 23.78
N ALA A 91 16.34 -0.33 22.46
CA ALA A 91 17.41 0.28 21.66
C ALA A 91 17.83 1.65 22.21
N ALA A 92 16.86 2.51 22.56
CA ALA A 92 17.08 3.84 23.13
C ALA A 92 17.76 3.84 24.52
N SER A 93 17.78 2.69 25.20
CA SER A 93 18.31 2.54 26.55
C SER A 93 19.67 1.82 26.59
N LEU A 94 20.22 1.44 25.43
CA LEU A 94 21.52 0.77 25.35
C LEU A 94 22.63 1.67 25.90
N ARG A 95 23.56 1.05 26.65
CA ARG A 95 24.74 1.74 27.18
C ARG A 95 25.78 1.94 26.07
N PRO A 96 26.55 3.04 26.10
CA PRO A 96 27.66 3.21 25.17
C PRO A 96 28.63 2.02 25.21
N GLY A 97 29.01 1.52 24.04
CA GLY A 97 30.02 0.47 23.88
C GLY A 97 31.44 0.99 24.17
N ALA A 98 32.43 0.08 24.12
CA ALA A 98 33.82 0.46 24.27
C ALA A 98 34.29 1.36 23.11
N GLN A 99 35.16 2.34 23.39
CA GLN A 99 35.65 3.29 22.38
C GLN A 99 36.43 2.65 21.22
N SER A 100 36.85 1.39 21.36
CA SER A 100 37.60 0.62 20.36
C SER A 100 36.73 -0.17 19.38
N GLU A 101 35.40 -0.17 19.52
CA GLU A 101 34.51 -0.92 18.61
C GLU A 101 34.31 -0.20 17.27
N PRO A 102 34.22 -0.93 16.15
CA PRO A 102 33.88 -0.35 14.86
C PRO A 102 32.51 0.35 14.91
N VAL A 103 32.45 1.61 14.48
CA VAL A 103 31.19 2.35 14.38
C VAL A 103 30.40 1.80 13.20
N THR A 104 29.30 1.11 13.49
CA THR A 104 28.34 0.58 12.52
C THR A 104 26.92 1.04 12.88
N ALA A 105 25.95 0.83 11.98
CA ALA A 105 24.52 1.04 12.23
C ALA A 105 24.00 0.32 13.48
N CYS A 106 24.61 -0.81 13.82
CA CYS A 106 24.25 -1.64 14.97
C CYS A 106 25.15 -1.39 16.20
N SER A 107 26.05 -0.40 16.16
CA SER A 107 26.83 -0.02 17.34
C SER A 107 25.90 0.52 18.45
N PRO A 108 26.20 0.32 19.74
CA PRO A 108 25.28 0.72 20.82
C PRO A 108 24.88 2.20 20.79
N ASN A 109 25.79 3.09 20.42
CA ASN A 109 25.49 4.52 20.27
C ASN A 109 24.57 4.81 19.07
N ALA A 110 24.77 4.16 17.93
CA ALA A 110 23.92 4.31 16.75
C ALA A 110 22.51 3.77 17.02
N LEU A 111 22.41 2.58 17.62
CA LEU A 111 21.15 1.98 18.04
C LEU A 111 20.40 2.85 19.06
N ARG A 112 21.11 3.51 19.96
CA ARG A 112 20.51 4.44 20.92
C ARG A 112 19.84 5.63 20.25
N VAL A 113 20.56 6.30 19.34
CA VAL A 113 20.01 7.44 18.57
C VAL A 113 18.86 6.99 17.68
N PHE A 114 19.01 5.85 17.01
CA PHE A 114 17.96 5.23 16.22
C PHE A 114 16.72 4.93 17.06
N GLY A 115 16.90 4.27 18.21
CA GLY A 115 15.83 3.89 19.12
C GLY A 115 15.03 5.09 19.62
N ILE A 116 15.67 6.22 19.93
CA ILE A 116 14.97 7.46 20.32
C ILE A 116 14.04 7.94 19.20
N ARG A 117 14.52 7.95 17.95
CA ARG A 117 13.71 8.31 16.80
C ARG A 117 12.57 7.33 16.58
N ASP A 118 12.86 6.02 16.62
CA ASP A 118 11.88 4.97 16.39
C ASP A 118 10.81 4.93 17.49
N CYS A 119 11.16 5.31 18.73
CA CYS A 119 10.19 5.53 19.80
C CYS A 119 9.17 6.60 19.41
N ALA A 120 9.65 7.75 18.91
CA ALA A 120 8.78 8.85 18.51
C ALA A 120 7.94 8.55 17.26
N GLU A 121 8.42 7.69 16.36
CA GLU A 121 7.61 7.19 15.23
C GLU A 121 6.55 6.18 15.71
N ALA A 122 6.92 5.24 16.60
CA ALA A 122 5.99 4.27 17.15
C ALA A 122 4.92 4.92 18.04
N ASP A 123 5.27 5.93 18.84
CA ASP A 123 4.32 6.72 19.64
C ASP A 123 3.30 7.42 18.72
N ARG A 124 3.78 8.09 17.65
CA ARG A 124 2.86 8.68 16.66
C ARG A 124 1.97 7.64 15.96
N ALA A 125 2.52 6.48 15.62
CA ALA A 125 1.73 5.41 15.01
C ALA A 125 0.66 4.87 15.96
N LEU A 126 0.98 4.71 17.25
CA LEU A 126 0.01 4.33 18.30
C LEU A 126 -1.09 5.38 18.46
N ASP A 127 -0.71 6.67 18.52
CA ASP A 127 -1.66 7.77 18.65
C ASP A 127 -2.60 7.85 17.43
N ASP A 128 -2.05 7.79 16.21
CA ASP A 128 -2.85 7.73 14.98
C ASP A 128 -3.79 6.53 15.01
N PHE A 129 -3.31 5.37 15.45
CA PHE A 129 -4.11 4.16 15.44
C PHE A 129 -5.29 4.25 16.43
N ALA A 130 -5.02 4.70 17.66
CA ALA A 130 -6.02 4.84 18.72
C ALA A 130 -7.07 5.91 18.41
N THR A 131 -6.67 6.98 17.74
CA THR A 131 -7.55 8.12 17.45
C THR A 131 -8.34 7.95 16.16
N LEU A 132 -7.76 7.31 15.13
CA LEU A 132 -8.31 7.29 13.78
C LEU A 132 -8.66 5.89 13.26
N TRP A 133 -7.81 4.88 13.54
CA TRP A 133 -7.89 3.56 12.89
C TRP A 133 -8.62 2.49 13.69
N ARG A 134 -8.95 2.73 14.96
CA ARG A 134 -9.62 1.74 15.84
C ARG A 134 -10.95 1.18 15.29
N HIS A 135 -11.51 1.81 14.25
CA HIS A 135 -12.74 1.38 13.58
C HIS A 135 -12.50 0.92 12.13
N GLY A 136 -11.26 0.56 11.80
CA GLY A 136 -10.87 0.10 10.47
C GLY A 136 -10.39 1.20 9.52
N ALA A 137 -9.95 0.78 8.34
CA ALA A 137 -9.53 1.67 7.26
C ALA A 137 -10.73 2.33 6.56
N SER A 138 -11.86 1.63 6.49
CA SER A 138 -13.00 2.05 5.68
C SER A 138 -13.55 3.45 5.99
N PRO A 139 -13.72 3.87 7.27
CA PRO A 139 -14.10 5.25 7.58
C PRO A 139 -13.10 6.30 7.06
N LEU A 140 -11.80 6.00 7.12
CA LEU A 140 -10.74 6.91 6.69
C LEU A 140 -10.68 7.03 5.17
N LEU A 141 -10.78 5.90 4.47
CA LEU A 141 -10.81 5.85 3.01
C LEU A 141 -12.05 6.58 2.47
N ARG A 142 -13.22 6.37 3.08
CA ARG A 142 -14.45 7.09 2.73
C ARG A 142 -14.29 8.58 2.78
N ALA A 143 -13.74 9.10 3.88
CA ALA A 143 -13.52 10.54 4.03
C ALA A 143 -12.63 11.12 2.92
N LEU A 144 -11.59 10.39 2.49
CA LEU A 144 -10.72 10.83 1.40
C LEU A 144 -11.38 10.74 0.02
N ILE A 145 -12.24 9.74 -0.21
CA ILE A 145 -13.02 9.59 -1.45
C ILE A 145 -14.08 10.71 -1.53
N ASP A 146 -14.83 10.93 -0.46
CA ASP A 146 -15.86 11.97 -0.36
C ASP A 146 -15.28 13.37 -0.55
N ALA A 147 -14.08 13.62 -0.04
CA ALA A 147 -13.34 14.87 -0.23
C ALA A 147 -12.71 15.02 -1.63
N GLY A 148 -12.83 14.00 -2.49
CA GLY A 148 -12.23 13.99 -3.83
C GLY A 148 -10.70 14.01 -3.82
N VAL A 149 -10.07 13.61 -2.70
CA VAL A 149 -8.62 13.59 -2.52
C VAL A 149 -8.03 12.41 -3.28
N VAL A 150 -8.71 11.28 -3.20
CA VAL A 150 -8.34 10.03 -3.88
C VAL A 150 -9.43 9.60 -4.85
N GLU A 151 -9.00 9.11 -6.01
CA GLU A 151 -9.82 8.20 -6.79
C GLU A 151 -9.55 6.78 -6.29
N LEU A 152 -10.60 6.01 -6.00
CA LEU A 152 -10.47 4.61 -5.59
C LEU A 152 -10.50 3.70 -6.82
N LEU A 153 -9.52 2.80 -6.92
CA LEU A 153 -9.61 1.64 -7.80
C LEU A 153 -9.96 0.40 -6.98
N GLY A 154 -11.02 -0.28 -7.41
CA GLY A 154 -11.40 -1.58 -6.88
C GLY A 154 -10.67 -2.71 -7.57
N GLY A 155 -11.25 -3.89 -7.47
CA GLY A 155 -10.78 -5.06 -8.19
C GLY A 155 -11.49 -6.32 -7.72
N PRO A 156 -11.13 -7.49 -8.26
CA PRO A 156 -11.76 -8.74 -7.86
C PRO A 156 -11.40 -9.14 -6.42
N LEU A 157 -12.32 -9.82 -5.73
CA LEU A 157 -12.27 -10.15 -4.29
C LEU A 157 -10.88 -10.45 -3.72
N ALA A 158 -10.19 -11.44 -4.30
CA ALA A 158 -8.95 -12.00 -3.78
C ALA A 158 -7.74 -11.76 -4.69
N HIS A 159 -7.81 -10.74 -5.56
CA HIS A 159 -6.74 -10.41 -6.51
C HIS A 159 -6.23 -11.60 -7.37
N PRO A 160 -7.11 -12.44 -7.95
CA PRO A 160 -6.69 -13.59 -8.75
C PRO A 160 -6.15 -13.16 -10.11
N PHE A 161 -5.22 -13.95 -10.68
CA PHE A 161 -4.75 -13.74 -12.04
C PHE A 161 -5.85 -14.05 -13.08
N GLN A 162 -6.60 -13.02 -13.44
CA GLN A 162 -7.84 -13.12 -14.20
C GLN A 162 -7.74 -13.81 -15.57
N PRO A 163 -6.68 -13.65 -16.39
CA PRO A 163 -6.62 -14.27 -17.71
C PRO A 163 -6.70 -15.81 -17.71
N LEU A 164 -6.33 -16.45 -16.60
CA LEU A 164 -6.34 -17.91 -16.45
C LEU A 164 -7.57 -18.43 -15.69
N LEU A 165 -8.44 -17.54 -15.23
CA LEU A 165 -9.68 -17.94 -14.56
C LEU A 165 -10.75 -18.34 -15.57
N HIS A 166 -11.56 -19.32 -15.19
CA HIS A 166 -12.79 -19.63 -15.90
C HIS A 166 -13.68 -18.36 -15.95
N PRO A 167 -14.31 -18.00 -17.10
CA PRO A 167 -15.04 -16.74 -17.24
C PRO A 167 -16.07 -16.48 -16.13
N ARG A 168 -16.86 -17.49 -15.76
CA ARG A 168 -17.84 -17.38 -14.65
C ARG A 168 -17.21 -17.04 -13.30
N LEU A 169 -16.00 -17.53 -13.02
CA LEU A 169 -15.28 -17.22 -11.78
C LEU A 169 -14.67 -15.82 -11.82
N ARG A 170 -14.17 -15.40 -12.99
CA ARG A 170 -13.65 -14.04 -13.21
C ARG A 170 -14.76 -13.00 -13.01
N GLU A 171 -15.90 -13.18 -13.67
CA GLU A 171 -17.08 -12.33 -13.53
C GLU A 171 -17.55 -12.26 -12.07
N PHE A 172 -17.73 -13.42 -11.41
CA PHE A 172 -18.12 -13.49 -10.02
C PHE A 172 -17.14 -12.73 -9.10
N ALA A 173 -15.84 -12.99 -9.23
CA ALA A 173 -14.83 -12.37 -8.40
C ALA A 173 -14.81 -10.84 -8.56
N LEU A 174 -14.99 -10.33 -9.78
CA LEU A 174 -15.06 -8.89 -10.06
C LEU A 174 -16.31 -8.28 -9.44
N ARG A 175 -17.49 -8.82 -9.75
CA ARG A 175 -18.78 -8.28 -9.28
C ARG A 175 -18.86 -8.24 -7.76
N GLU A 176 -18.46 -9.32 -7.09
CA GLU A 176 -18.44 -9.37 -5.62
C GLU A 176 -17.37 -8.46 -5.02
N GLY A 177 -16.24 -8.27 -5.70
CA GLY A 177 -15.20 -7.33 -5.27
C GLY A 177 -15.69 -5.88 -5.28
N LEU A 178 -16.42 -5.48 -6.32
CA LEU A 178 -17.06 -4.16 -6.40
C LEU A 178 -18.19 -4.01 -5.37
N ALA A 179 -18.96 -5.07 -5.13
CA ALA A 179 -20.00 -5.08 -4.10
C ALA A 179 -19.43 -4.94 -2.68
N ASP A 180 -18.30 -5.61 -2.36
CA ASP A 180 -17.60 -5.46 -1.08
C ASP A 180 -17.11 -4.01 -0.90
N ALA A 181 -16.53 -3.42 -1.94
CA ALA A 181 -16.14 -2.01 -1.92
C ALA A 181 -17.33 -1.08 -1.65
N GLN A 182 -18.47 -1.28 -2.33
CA GLN A 182 -19.69 -0.52 -2.06
C GLN A 182 -20.16 -0.68 -0.61
N GLN A 183 -20.12 -1.90 -0.07
CA GLN A 183 -20.58 -2.18 1.28
C GLN A 183 -19.69 -1.51 2.34
N ARG A 184 -18.36 -1.60 2.20
CA ARG A 184 -17.39 -1.03 3.16
C ARG A 184 -17.24 0.48 3.02
N LEU A 185 -17.16 0.93 1.78
CA LEU A 185 -16.75 2.29 1.44
C LEU A 185 -17.92 3.15 0.96
N ALA A 186 -19.15 2.64 0.89
CA ALA A 186 -20.30 3.37 0.36
C ALA A 186 -20.12 3.90 -1.08
N HIS A 187 -19.07 3.44 -1.78
CA HIS A 187 -18.69 3.83 -3.13
C HIS A 187 -18.38 2.59 -3.96
N THR A 188 -18.90 2.54 -5.18
CA THR A 188 -18.57 1.52 -6.16
C THR A 188 -17.47 2.08 -7.06
N PRO A 189 -16.26 1.53 -7.04
CA PRO A 189 -15.17 2.02 -7.88
C PRO A 189 -15.54 1.92 -9.36
N ALA A 190 -15.43 3.04 -10.08
CA ALA A 190 -15.56 3.04 -11.54
C ALA A 190 -14.28 2.51 -12.21
N GLY A 191 -13.13 2.64 -11.57
CA GLY A 191 -11.87 2.08 -12.02
C GLY A 191 -11.48 0.81 -11.27
N ILE A 192 -10.66 -0.03 -11.89
CA ILE A 192 -10.05 -1.18 -11.23
C ILE A 192 -8.54 -1.23 -11.42
N TRP A 193 -7.86 -1.79 -10.41
CA TRP A 193 -6.56 -2.40 -10.63
C TRP A 193 -6.78 -3.85 -11.08
N ALA A 194 -6.56 -4.13 -12.36
CA ALA A 194 -6.53 -5.51 -12.85
C ALA A 194 -5.34 -6.23 -12.19
N PRO A 195 -5.54 -7.38 -11.50
CA PRO A 195 -4.45 -8.09 -10.83
C PRO A 195 -3.26 -8.32 -11.76
N GLU A 196 -2.07 -7.94 -11.29
CA GLU A 196 -0.81 -7.95 -12.06
C GLU A 196 -0.82 -7.15 -13.37
N CYS A 197 -1.72 -6.16 -13.48
CA CYS A 197 -2.02 -5.47 -14.74
C CYS A 197 -2.34 -6.46 -15.89
N ALA A 198 -2.83 -7.66 -15.53
CA ALA A 198 -2.99 -8.75 -16.45
C ALA A 198 -4.35 -8.64 -17.17
N TYR A 199 -4.28 -8.73 -18.49
CA TYR A 199 -5.42 -8.54 -19.38
C TYR A 199 -5.36 -9.54 -20.52
N ALA A 200 -6.53 -10.03 -20.93
CA ALA A 200 -6.72 -10.80 -22.15
C ALA A 200 -7.90 -10.19 -22.94
N PRO A 201 -7.81 -10.14 -24.29
CA PRO A 201 -8.92 -9.67 -25.12
C PRO A 201 -10.24 -10.38 -24.78
N GLY A 202 -11.32 -9.60 -24.73
CA GLY A 202 -12.65 -10.02 -24.29
C GLY A 202 -12.95 -9.61 -22.84
N MET A 203 -11.95 -9.41 -21.97
CA MET A 203 -12.16 -9.03 -20.57
C MET A 203 -12.79 -7.63 -20.41
N GLU A 204 -12.58 -6.73 -21.37
CA GLU A 204 -13.21 -5.41 -21.46
C GLU A 204 -14.74 -5.48 -21.46
N HIS A 205 -15.33 -6.56 -21.99
CA HIS A 205 -16.78 -6.77 -21.97
C HIS A 205 -17.27 -7.10 -20.56
N ASP A 206 -16.54 -7.94 -19.83
CA ASP A 206 -16.83 -8.26 -18.42
C ASP A 206 -16.71 -6.99 -17.56
N TYR A 207 -15.72 -6.14 -17.85
CA TYR A 207 -15.51 -4.86 -17.18
C TYR A 207 -16.66 -3.89 -17.47
N ALA A 208 -17.03 -3.70 -18.75
CA ALA A 208 -18.14 -2.84 -19.15
C ALA A 208 -19.46 -3.31 -18.52
N ALA A 209 -19.74 -4.62 -18.53
CA ALA A 209 -20.93 -5.21 -17.93
C ALA A 209 -20.99 -5.00 -16.40
N ALA A 210 -19.84 -4.94 -15.73
CA ALA A 210 -19.72 -4.63 -14.31
C ALA A 210 -19.72 -3.12 -14.00
N GLY A 211 -19.80 -2.25 -15.00
CA GLY A 211 -19.75 -0.79 -14.84
C GLY A 211 -18.34 -0.22 -14.64
N VAL A 212 -17.30 -1.01 -14.89
CA VAL A 212 -15.91 -0.55 -14.84
C VAL A 212 -15.60 0.28 -16.09
N SER A 213 -15.16 1.52 -15.89
CA SER A 213 -14.84 2.46 -16.96
C SER A 213 -13.36 2.48 -17.34
N HIS A 214 -12.46 2.12 -16.41
CA HIS A 214 -11.04 2.15 -16.70
C HIS A 214 -10.20 1.20 -15.85
N PHE A 215 -9.02 0.84 -16.38
CA PHE A 215 -8.06 -0.03 -15.71
C PHE A 215 -6.62 0.24 -16.16
N ILE A 216 -5.66 -0.37 -15.47
CA ILE A 216 -4.23 -0.18 -15.72
C ILE A 216 -3.66 -1.42 -16.42
N VAL A 217 -2.82 -1.19 -17.42
CA VAL A 217 -2.00 -2.19 -18.13
C VAL A 217 -0.53 -1.80 -18.06
N ASP A 218 0.38 -2.75 -18.31
CA ASP A 218 1.79 -2.40 -18.44
C ASP A 218 2.05 -1.63 -19.75
N GLY A 219 3.01 -0.71 -19.73
CA GLY A 219 3.35 0.18 -20.86
C GLY A 219 3.58 -0.53 -22.21
N PRO A 220 4.23 -1.72 -22.26
CA PRO A 220 4.39 -2.49 -23.51
C PRO A 220 3.06 -2.87 -24.17
N SER A 221 1.98 -3.04 -23.39
CA SER A 221 0.64 -3.34 -23.90
C SER A 221 0.07 -2.20 -24.75
N LEU A 222 0.58 -0.97 -24.55
CA LEU A 222 0.23 0.21 -25.33
C LEU A 222 1.35 0.64 -26.28
N HIS A 223 2.25 -0.28 -26.64
CA HIS A 223 3.42 0.00 -27.48
C HIS A 223 4.33 1.13 -26.95
N GLY A 224 4.32 1.35 -25.63
CA GLY A 224 5.09 2.41 -24.98
C GLY A 224 4.48 3.80 -25.03
N ASP A 225 3.34 4.01 -25.72
CA ASP A 225 2.62 5.28 -25.69
C ASP A 225 1.63 5.29 -24.53
N THR A 226 2.12 5.73 -23.38
CA THR A 226 1.41 5.78 -22.09
C THR A 226 0.91 7.17 -21.74
N ALA A 227 1.01 8.14 -22.67
CA ALA A 227 0.62 9.52 -22.41
C ALA A 227 -0.90 9.69 -22.28
N LEU A 228 -1.68 8.83 -22.96
CA LEU A 228 -3.14 8.88 -23.00
C LEU A 228 -3.72 7.48 -22.78
N GLY A 229 -4.89 7.44 -22.13
CA GLY A 229 -5.71 6.23 -22.06
C GLY A 229 -6.30 5.87 -23.42
N ARG A 230 -6.54 4.58 -23.65
CA ARG A 230 -7.09 4.06 -24.92
C ARG A 230 -8.34 3.22 -24.68
N PRO A 231 -9.44 3.46 -25.42
CA PRO A 231 -10.55 2.52 -25.46
C PRO A 231 -10.07 1.12 -25.89
N VAL A 232 -10.70 0.08 -25.35
CA VAL A 232 -10.31 -1.30 -25.58
C VAL A 232 -11.43 -2.05 -26.28
N GLY A 233 -11.08 -2.76 -27.35
CA GLY A 233 -12.03 -3.51 -28.16
C GLY A 233 -13.07 -2.60 -28.82
N ASP A 234 -14.33 -2.96 -28.68
CA ASP A 234 -15.52 -2.22 -29.11
C ASP A 234 -16.30 -1.63 -27.92
N THR A 235 -15.66 -1.54 -26.74
CA THR A 235 -16.24 -0.98 -25.51
C THR A 235 -15.73 0.43 -25.23
N ASP A 236 -16.42 1.15 -24.33
CA ASP A 236 -15.97 2.44 -23.80
C ASP A 236 -14.94 2.31 -22.66
N VAL A 237 -14.51 1.09 -22.31
CA VAL A 237 -13.53 0.86 -21.23
C VAL A 237 -12.16 1.35 -21.65
N VAL A 238 -11.53 2.17 -20.81
CA VAL A 238 -10.25 2.80 -21.10
C VAL A 238 -9.10 2.09 -20.37
N ALA A 239 -8.09 1.66 -21.12
CA ALA A 239 -6.82 1.18 -20.56
C ALA A 239 -5.80 2.32 -20.45
N PHE A 240 -5.20 2.48 -19.27
CA PHE A 240 -4.06 3.37 -19.04
C PHE A 240 -2.78 2.56 -18.88
N GLY A 241 -1.71 2.98 -19.57
CA GLY A 241 -0.43 2.30 -19.53
C GLY A 241 0.47 2.84 -18.42
N ARG A 242 1.17 1.95 -17.72
CA ARG A 242 2.26 2.34 -16.79
C ARG A 242 3.41 2.99 -17.55
N ASP A 243 3.74 4.24 -17.22
CA ASP A 243 4.93 4.92 -17.74
C ASP A 243 6.21 4.29 -17.18
N LEU A 244 6.94 3.58 -18.03
CA LEU A 244 8.17 2.91 -17.65
C LEU A 244 9.31 3.89 -17.36
N GLN A 245 9.40 5.03 -18.06
CA GLN A 245 10.48 6.00 -17.85
C GLN A 245 10.42 6.58 -16.43
N VAL A 246 9.23 6.96 -16.00
CA VAL A 246 8.98 7.43 -14.62
C VAL A 246 9.15 6.28 -13.63
N SER A 247 8.58 5.11 -13.93
CA SER A 247 8.68 3.94 -13.04
C SER A 247 10.13 3.55 -12.75
N TYR A 248 11.02 3.58 -13.75
CA TYR A 248 12.43 3.24 -13.56
C TYR A 248 13.20 4.24 -12.69
N ARG A 249 12.72 5.48 -12.51
CA ARG A 249 13.33 6.42 -11.54
C ARG A 249 13.16 5.94 -10.10
N VAL A 250 12.11 5.16 -9.83
CA VAL A 250 11.81 4.63 -8.49
C VAL A 250 12.23 3.16 -8.39
N TRP A 251 11.88 2.34 -9.38
CA TRP A 251 12.00 0.88 -9.34
C TRP A 251 13.29 0.33 -9.96
N SER A 252 14.19 1.17 -10.50
CA SER A 252 15.47 0.68 -10.99
C SER A 252 16.31 0.10 -9.84
N PRO A 253 16.74 -1.17 -9.91
CA PRO A 253 17.55 -1.79 -8.85
C PRO A 253 18.96 -1.20 -8.77
N LYS A 254 19.41 -0.46 -9.80
CA LYS A 254 20.76 0.11 -9.87
C LYS A 254 20.81 1.61 -9.62
N SER A 255 19.74 2.32 -10.00
CA SER A 255 19.76 3.79 -10.08
C SER A 255 18.46 4.42 -9.57
N GLY A 256 17.55 3.62 -9.02
CA GLY A 256 16.32 4.12 -8.44
C GLY A 256 16.59 4.86 -7.14
N TYR A 257 15.74 5.83 -6.80
CA TYR A 257 15.87 6.58 -5.55
C TYR A 257 16.05 5.69 -4.32
N PRO A 258 15.29 4.58 -4.13
CA PRO A 258 15.42 3.73 -2.93
C PRO A 258 16.81 3.13 -2.70
N GLY A 259 17.66 3.03 -3.72
CA GLY A 259 19.03 2.52 -3.60
C GLY A 259 20.05 3.56 -3.12
N HIS A 260 19.64 4.81 -2.89
CA HIS A 260 20.55 5.85 -2.44
C HIS A 260 21.07 5.58 -1.01
N ALA A 261 22.38 5.77 -0.79
CA ALA A 261 23.05 5.43 0.48
C ALA A 261 22.53 6.18 1.72
N ALA A 262 21.86 7.31 1.54
CA ALA A 262 21.22 8.05 2.63
C ALA A 262 19.88 7.45 3.10
N TYR A 263 19.33 6.46 2.38
CA TYR A 263 18.12 5.77 2.78
C TYR A 263 18.43 4.54 3.64
N ARG A 264 17.46 4.21 4.50
CA ARG A 264 17.53 3.07 5.41
C ARG A 264 17.57 1.77 4.62
N ASP A 265 18.59 0.96 4.86
CA ASP A 265 18.68 -0.39 4.29
C ASP A 265 17.59 -1.30 4.89
N PHE A 266 16.82 -1.93 4.00
CA PHE A 266 15.74 -2.84 4.39
C PHE A 266 16.26 -4.22 4.86
N HIS A 267 17.46 -4.62 4.42
CA HIS A 267 18.00 -5.96 4.65
C HIS A 267 18.87 -6.05 5.90
N THR A 268 19.37 -4.92 6.39
CA THR A 268 20.11 -4.85 7.65
C THR A 268 19.15 -4.79 8.83
N TYR A 269 19.36 -5.65 9.82
CA TYR A 269 18.63 -5.63 11.09
C TYR A 269 19.57 -5.96 12.26
N ASP A 270 19.27 -5.37 13.41
CA ASP A 270 19.95 -5.67 14.66
C ASP A 270 19.40 -6.96 15.28
N HIS A 271 20.29 -7.86 15.68
CA HIS A 271 19.89 -9.18 16.19
C HIS A 271 19.30 -9.13 17.60
N LEU A 272 19.62 -8.10 18.39
CA LEU A 272 19.10 -7.96 19.75
C LEU A 272 17.64 -7.46 19.73
N THR A 273 17.39 -6.41 18.96
CA THR A 273 16.10 -5.68 18.97
C THR A 273 15.20 -6.04 17.78
N GLY A 274 15.74 -6.69 16.74
CA GLY A 274 15.03 -6.96 15.48
C GLY A 274 14.63 -5.70 14.70
N LEU A 275 15.18 -4.53 15.07
CA LEU A 275 14.97 -3.26 14.38
C LEU A 275 15.93 -3.14 13.19
N LYS A 276 15.60 -2.23 12.26
CA LYS A 276 16.38 -1.99 11.04
C LYS A 276 17.04 -0.62 11.12
N PRO A 277 18.17 -0.45 11.83
CA PRO A 277 18.86 0.83 11.89
C PRO A 277 19.40 1.23 10.50
N ALA A 278 19.32 2.51 10.16
CA ALA A 278 20.00 3.03 8.99
C ALA A 278 21.51 3.11 9.26
N GLY A 279 22.32 2.71 8.27
CA GLY A 279 23.78 2.87 8.28
C GLY A 279 24.24 4.24 7.83
#